data_AF-A0A9D4CXV8-F1
#
_entry.id   AF-A0A9D4CXV8-F1
#
_cell.length_a   1.000
_cell.length_b   1.000
_cell.length_c   1.000
_cell.angle_alpha   90.00
_cell.angle_beta   90.00
_cell.angle_gamma   90.00
#
_symmetry.space_group_name_H-M   'P 1'
#
loop_
_entity.id
_entity.type
_entity.pdbx_description
1 polymer ?
#
loop_
_entity_poly.entity_id
_entity_poly.type
_entity_poly.pdbx_seq_one_letter_code
_entity_poly.pdbx_strand_id
1 'polypeptide(L)'
;MICLIRRVICCRLARLTNKVIRGEIRGPDYIPGSKVEPRGEWLAVLSNYTWILLDPYIDVPVSILSPKTSSSHDDKYFLSCVHDMFKDHERCIFTHLPDDEHWQLLARQVLREEYPGLPVVREAFFDLDLKLKSCYKSTIYNTNPELNMSLIYPEGGCLKFKCELQVDDNSITAKRLRTYQFLENVLIKNSVNIRLRFPNKGHFTLNVFAMEENKRWRNVFTTRIINKAENTQEVYPENPRDEWGPGIDAMKMGFVPKSPHSGEICVRTGVIQIVFRCETSLHFSHSLLRCDTRIDRNSFKVSALRDTNNDVTLIVDIDTKPREYSFCNY
;
A
#
# COMPACT_ATOMS: atom_id res chain seq x y z
N MET A 1 12.41 -7.87 26.58
CA MET A 1 12.62 -7.57 28.02
C MET A 1 14.04 -7.07 28.31
N ILE A 2 15.12 -7.76 27.91
CA ILE A 2 16.52 -7.35 28.17
C ILE A 2 16.88 -5.97 27.56
N CYS A 3 16.36 -5.64 26.37
CA CYS A 3 16.65 -4.36 25.70
C CYS A 3 16.00 -3.16 26.41
N LEU A 4 14.73 -3.29 26.83
CA LEU A 4 14.01 -2.28 27.61
C LEU A 4 14.70 -2.05 28.97
N ILE A 5 15.12 -3.12 29.66
CA ILE A 5 15.84 -3.02 30.93
C ILE A 5 17.16 -2.25 30.76
N ARG A 6 17.97 -2.56 29.73
CA ARG A 6 19.21 -1.83 29.45
C ARG A 6 18.96 -0.35 29.16
N ARG A 7 17.88 0.00 28.45
CA ARG A 7 17.57 1.40 28.10
C ARG A 7 16.97 2.20 29.26
N VAL A 8 16.13 1.58 30.10
CA VAL A 8 15.69 2.18 31.36
C VAL A 8 16.88 2.46 32.27
N ILE A 9 17.85 1.54 32.33
CA ILE A 9 19.11 1.74 33.06
C ILE A 9 19.92 2.89 32.44
N CYS A 10 20.07 2.96 31.11
CA CYS A 10 20.74 4.08 30.45
C CYS A 10 20.06 5.43 30.72
N CYS A 11 18.73 5.51 30.69
CA CYS A 11 18.00 6.75 31.01
C CYS A 11 18.24 7.16 32.47
N ARG A 12 18.26 6.21 33.41
CA ARG A 12 18.59 6.47 34.82
C ARG A 12 20.02 6.98 34.98
N LEU A 13 20.98 6.36 34.28
CA LEU A 13 22.38 6.81 34.29
C LEU A 13 22.55 8.20 33.64
N ALA A 14 21.79 8.49 32.59
CA ALA A 14 21.73 9.78 31.91
C ALA A 14 20.84 10.82 32.61
N ARG A 15 20.24 10.48 33.77
CA ARG A 15 19.31 11.34 34.53
C ARG A 15 18.10 11.85 33.74
N LEU A 16 17.66 11.08 32.74
CA LEU A 16 16.46 11.38 31.97
C LEU A 16 15.21 10.92 32.73
N THR A 17 14.25 11.83 32.89
CA THR A 17 12.93 11.49 33.43
C THR A 17 12.21 10.58 32.46
N ASN A 18 11.75 9.43 32.94
CA ASN A 18 11.15 8.40 32.09
C ASN A 18 9.98 7.69 32.79
N LYS A 19 9.09 7.11 31.98
CA LYS A 19 7.95 6.32 32.42
C LYS A 19 7.83 5.06 31.56
N VAL A 20 7.76 3.91 32.21
CA VAL A 20 7.36 2.66 31.52
C VAL A 20 5.85 2.67 31.34
N ILE A 21 5.41 2.51 30.11
CA ILE A 21 4.00 2.42 29.70
C ILE A 21 3.68 0.96 29.42
N ARG A 22 2.47 0.54 29.81
CA ARG A 22 1.94 -0.80 29.58
C ARG A 22 0.66 -0.68 28.77
N GLY A 23 0.39 -1.68 27.94
CA GLY A 23 -0.82 -1.68 27.14
C GLY A 23 -0.89 -2.83 26.14
N GLU A 24 -1.79 -2.69 25.18
CA GLU A 24 -1.97 -3.61 24.06
C GLU A 24 -1.04 -3.24 22.91
N ILE A 25 -0.39 -4.24 22.29
CA ILE A 25 0.49 -4.03 21.14
C ILE A 25 0.03 -4.89 19.97
N ARG A 26 -0.18 -4.26 18.80
CA ARG A 26 -0.31 -4.94 17.52
C ARG A 26 1.08 -5.19 16.95
N GLY A 27 1.56 -6.41 17.14
CA GLY A 27 2.83 -6.84 16.56
C GLY A 27 2.80 -6.94 15.02
N PRO A 28 3.94 -7.27 14.39
CA PRO A 28 4.06 -7.40 12.94
C PRO A 28 3.03 -8.37 12.32
N ASP A 29 2.76 -9.46 13.04
CA ASP A 29 1.86 -10.54 12.65
C ASP A 29 0.40 -10.30 13.07
N TYR A 30 0.05 -9.09 13.53
CA TYR A 30 -1.32 -8.78 13.91
C TYR A 30 -2.26 -8.88 12.69
N ILE A 31 -3.27 -9.75 12.84
CA ILE A 31 -4.33 -9.98 11.85
C ILE A 31 -5.49 -9.03 12.15
N PRO A 32 -5.94 -8.20 11.19
CA PRO A 32 -7.04 -7.27 11.45
C PRO A 32 -8.32 -7.97 11.91
N GLY A 33 -8.97 -7.40 12.93
CA GLY A 33 -10.21 -7.96 13.49
C GLY A 33 -10.01 -9.14 14.44
N SER A 34 -8.76 -9.59 14.68
CA SER A 34 -8.47 -10.48 15.80
C SER A 34 -8.36 -9.70 17.11
N LYS A 35 -8.50 -10.41 18.23
CA LYS A 35 -8.25 -9.85 19.56
C LYS A 35 -6.76 -9.47 19.67
N VAL A 36 -6.48 -8.32 20.26
CA VAL A 36 -5.10 -7.90 20.51
C VAL A 36 -4.61 -8.62 21.77
N GLU A 37 -3.87 -9.71 21.58
CA GLU A 37 -3.44 -10.59 22.67
C GLU A 37 -2.03 -10.35 23.23
N PRO A 38 -1.03 -9.83 22.49
CA PRO A 38 0.20 -9.42 23.14
C PRO A 38 -0.02 -8.10 23.88
N ARG A 39 0.01 -8.18 25.21
CA ARG A 39 0.30 -7.02 26.05
C ARG A 39 1.80 -6.77 26.01
N GLY A 40 2.21 -5.51 26.00
CA GLY A 40 3.61 -5.15 25.99
C GLY A 40 3.92 -3.90 26.79
N GLU A 41 5.21 -3.55 26.77
CA GLU A 41 5.74 -2.41 27.49
C GLU A 41 6.63 -1.58 26.56
N TRP A 42 6.46 -0.27 26.61
CA TRP A 42 7.31 0.71 25.92
C TRP A 42 7.65 1.84 26.88
N LEU A 43 8.45 2.81 26.43
CA LEU A 43 8.97 3.87 27.27
C LEU A 43 8.47 5.23 26.81
N ALA A 44 8.18 6.13 27.74
CA ALA A 44 8.14 7.56 27.49
C ALA A 44 9.32 8.22 28.19
N VAL A 45 9.96 9.17 27.51
CA VAL A 45 11.07 9.97 28.05
C VAL A 45 10.72 11.43 27.92
N LEU A 46 10.98 12.20 28.98
CA LEU A 46 10.79 13.64 28.99
C LEU A 46 12.04 14.32 28.44
N SER A 47 11.89 15.07 27.35
CA SER A 47 12.95 15.85 26.72
C SER A 47 12.41 17.23 26.36
N ASN A 48 13.11 18.30 26.74
CA ASN A 48 12.70 19.69 26.49
C ASN A 48 11.24 19.98 26.88
N TYR A 49 10.81 19.49 28.05
CA TYR A 49 9.45 19.62 28.57
C TYR A 49 8.34 18.89 27.77
N THR A 50 8.71 18.05 26.81
CA THR A 50 7.78 17.25 26.01
C THR A 50 8.03 15.76 26.22
N TRP A 51 6.96 14.99 26.38
CA TRP A 51 7.04 13.53 26.43
C TRP A 51 7.19 12.96 25.03
N ILE A 52 8.16 12.06 24.86
CA ILE A 52 8.42 11.37 23.60
C ILE A 52 8.28 9.86 23.83
N LEU A 53 7.55 9.19 22.95
CA LEU A 53 7.34 7.75 23.00
C LEU A 53 8.48 7.00 22.31
N LEU A 54 8.91 5.91 22.93
CA LEU A 54 10.01 5.05 22.51
C LEU A 54 9.57 3.59 22.56
N ASP A 55 9.54 2.92 21.40
CA ASP A 55 9.32 1.48 21.31
C ASP A 55 10.66 0.74 21.10
N PRO A 56 11.17 0.02 22.12
CA PRO A 56 12.42 -0.71 22.04
C PRO A 56 12.30 -2.11 21.40
N TYR A 57 11.11 -2.53 20.98
CA TYR A 57 10.86 -3.82 20.34
C TYR A 57 10.87 -3.78 18.82
N ILE A 58 11.12 -2.62 18.20
CA ILE A 58 11.43 -2.57 16.77
C ILE A 58 12.63 -3.48 16.51
N ASP A 59 12.50 -4.36 15.51
CA ASP A 59 13.47 -5.38 15.11
C ASP A 59 14.83 -4.76 14.77
N VAL A 60 15.61 -4.43 15.80
CA VAL A 60 17.01 -4.08 15.69
C VAL A 60 17.77 -5.38 15.96
N PRO A 61 18.42 -5.98 14.93
CA PRO A 61 19.28 -7.13 15.11
C PRO A 61 20.25 -6.93 16.30
N VAL A 62 20.26 -7.88 17.23
CA VAL A 62 21.08 -7.84 18.45
C VAL A 62 22.58 -7.65 18.15
N SER A 63 23.04 -8.03 16.96
CA SER A 63 24.38 -7.81 16.45
C SER A 63 24.80 -6.33 16.38
N ILE A 64 23.85 -5.41 16.20
CA ILE A 64 24.09 -3.96 16.08
C ILE A 64 24.24 -3.30 17.46
N LEU A 65 23.66 -3.91 18.50
CA LEU A 65 23.74 -3.42 19.89
C LEU A 65 25.07 -3.82 20.57
N SER A 66 25.93 -4.56 19.87
CA SER A 66 27.25 -4.96 20.36
C SER A 66 28.30 -4.06 19.71
N PRO A 67 28.98 -3.17 20.46
CA PRO A 67 30.02 -2.31 19.93
C PRO A 67 31.27 -3.16 19.67
N LYS A 68 31.31 -3.87 18.54
CA LYS A 68 32.53 -4.50 18.06
C LYS A 68 33.00 -3.71 16.85
N THR A 69 34.07 -2.95 17.07
CA THR A 69 34.90 -2.19 16.12
C THR A 69 34.16 -1.11 15.34
N SER A 70 34.28 0.12 15.86
CA SER A 70 33.80 1.38 15.29
C SER A 70 34.31 1.61 13.85
N SER A 71 33.43 1.40 12.87
CA SER A 71 33.50 2.05 11.56
C SER A 71 32.44 3.15 11.47
N SER A 72 32.67 4.21 10.67
CA SER A 72 31.71 5.32 10.50
C SER A 72 30.36 4.90 9.91
N HIS A 73 30.30 3.71 9.28
CA HIS A 73 29.05 3.12 8.79
C HIS A 73 28.20 2.55 9.93
N ASP A 74 28.82 2.00 10.98
CA ASP A 74 28.11 1.44 12.13
C ASP A 74 27.44 2.54 12.96
N ASP A 75 28.08 3.70 13.10
CA ASP A 75 27.50 4.84 13.82
C ASP A 75 26.27 5.41 13.10
N LYS A 76 26.33 5.57 11.76
CA LYS A 76 25.19 6.05 10.96
C LYS A 76 24.01 5.07 11.02
N TYR A 77 24.29 3.77 11.00
CA TYR A 77 23.27 2.74 11.07
C TYR A 77 22.67 2.61 12.49
N PHE A 78 23.49 2.70 13.53
CA PHE A 78 23.03 2.76 14.93
C PHE A 78 22.12 3.96 15.17
N LEU A 79 22.50 5.15 14.69
CA LEU A 79 21.67 6.35 14.78
C LEU A 79 20.33 6.19 14.04
N SER A 80 20.32 5.50 12.89
CA SER A 80 19.07 5.14 12.19
C SER A 80 18.18 4.26 13.06
N CYS A 81 18.73 3.19 13.66
CA CYS A 81 17.97 2.31 14.54
C CYS A 81 17.43 3.04 15.79
N VAL A 82 18.18 4.02 16.31
CA VAL A 82 17.72 4.86 17.42
C VAL A 82 16.62 5.82 16.98
N HIS A 83 16.73 6.39 15.77
CA HIS A 83 15.68 7.24 15.19
C HIS A 83 14.36 6.48 15.02
N ASP A 84 14.41 5.24 14.50
CA ASP A 84 13.23 4.42 14.23
C ASP A 84 12.40 4.11 15.48
N MET A 85 13.04 4.16 16.65
CA MET A 85 12.40 3.95 17.94
C MET A 85 11.57 5.12 18.44
N PHE A 86 11.90 6.34 18.02
CA PHE A 86 11.08 7.49 18.34
C PHE A 86 9.78 7.41 17.55
N LYS A 87 8.67 7.29 18.27
CA LYS A 87 7.35 7.26 17.66
C LYS A 87 6.67 8.60 17.89
N ASP A 88 6.31 9.24 16.77
CA ASP A 88 5.24 10.23 16.76
C ASP A 88 4.00 9.60 17.39
N HIS A 89 3.40 10.30 18.36
CA HIS A 89 2.27 9.81 19.13
C HIS A 89 1.06 9.51 18.23
N GLU A 90 0.86 10.27 17.13
CA GLU A 90 -0.21 10.03 16.15
C GLU A 90 0.00 8.73 15.37
N ARG A 91 1.26 8.30 15.20
CA ARG A 91 1.61 7.02 14.57
C ARG A 91 1.54 5.86 15.56
N CYS A 92 1.98 6.12 16.80
CA CYS A 92 2.09 5.11 17.86
C CYS A 92 0.73 4.46 18.17
N ILE A 93 -0.36 5.24 18.16
CA ILE A 93 -1.70 4.73 18.49
C ILE A 93 -2.23 3.67 17.52
N PHE A 94 -1.64 3.50 16.32
CA PHE A 94 -2.04 2.43 15.41
C PHE A 94 -1.49 1.05 15.81
N THR A 95 -0.44 1.02 16.63
CA THR A 95 0.25 -0.21 17.07
C THR A 95 0.27 -0.38 18.58
N HIS A 96 0.14 0.70 19.36
CA HIS A 96 0.26 0.68 20.82
C HIS A 96 -0.92 1.42 21.46
N LEU A 97 -1.75 0.72 22.22
CA LEU A 97 -2.80 1.33 23.04
C LEU A 97 -2.41 1.23 24.54
N PRO A 98 -2.09 2.35 25.21
CA PRO A 98 -1.75 2.32 26.63
C PRO A 98 -2.95 1.99 27.52
N ASP A 99 -2.67 1.41 28.69
CA ASP A 99 -3.69 1.17 29.72
C ASP A 99 -4.23 2.47 30.33
N ASP A 100 -3.36 3.48 30.43
CA ASP A 100 -3.71 4.83 30.86
C ASP A 100 -3.72 5.76 29.64
N GLU A 101 -4.91 6.24 29.30
CA GLU A 101 -5.20 6.99 28.06
C GLU A 101 -4.39 8.29 27.95
N HIS A 102 -3.91 8.87 29.06
CA HIS A 102 -3.07 10.08 29.03
C HIS A 102 -1.74 9.85 28.33
N TRP A 103 -1.25 8.60 28.31
CA TRP A 103 -0.01 8.22 27.64
C TRP A 103 -0.15 8.01 26.13
N GLN A 104 -1.34 8.23 25.57
CA GLN A 104 -1.50 8.33 24.12
C GLN A 104 -0.90 9.64 23.60
N LEU A 105 -0.84 10.69 24.43
CA LEU A 105 -0.36 12.03 24.05
C LEU A 105 -1.12 12.65 22.87
N LEU A 106 -2.36 12.19 22.62
CA LEU A 106 -3.24 12.69 21.57
C LEU A 106 -4.19 13.76 22.11
N ALA A 107 -4.53 14.73 21.26
CA ALA A 107 -5.56 15.73 21.58
C ALA A 107 -6.94 15.09 21.79
N ARG A 108 -7.27 14.04 21.02
CA ARG A 108 -8.40 13.14 21.25
C ARG A 108 -7.85 11.74 21.52
N GLN A 109 -8.12 11.23 22.70
CA GLN A 109 -7.79 9.86 23.06
C GLN A 109 -8.67 8.88 22.28
N VAL A 110 -8.05 7.83 21.77
CA VAL A 110 -8.72 6.66 21.20
C VAL A 110 -9.16 5.78 22.36
N LEU A 111 -10.45 5.48 22.42
CA LEU A 111 -11.00 4.61 23.45
C LEU A 111 -10.64 3.15 23.19
N ARG A 112 -10.60 2.34 24.26
CA ARG A 112 -10.27 0.91 24.15
C ARG A 112 -11.21 0.16 23.20
N GLU A 113 -12.47 0.57 23.12
CA GLU A 113 -13.48 -0.01 22.25
C GLU A 113 -13.30 0.42 20.77
N GLU A 114 -12.73 1.60 20.54
CA GLU A 114 -12.44 2.12 19.20
C GLU A 114 -11.18 1.49 18.61
N TYR A 115 -10.20 1.17 19.46
CA TYR A 115 -8.88 0.69 19.04
C TYR A 115 -8.96 -0.52 18.09
N PRO A 116 -9.68 -1.62 18.38
CA PRO A 116 -9.84 -2.75 17.45
C PRO A 116 -10.34 -2.36 16.06
N GLY A 117 -11.10 -1.27 15.95
CA GLY A 117 -11.64 -0.76 14.69
C GLY A 117 -10.66 0.08 13.87
N LEU A 118 -9.57 0.59 14.46
CA LEU A 118 -8.59 1.41 13.74
C LEU A 118 -7.95 0.65 12.56
N PRO A 119 -7.70 1.32 11.42
CA PRO A 119 -7.04 0.70 10.27
C PRO A 119 -5.68 0.13 10.67
N VAL A 120 -5.33 -1.00 10.06
CA VAL A 120 -4.07 -1.68 10.34
C VAL A 120 -3.04 -1.20 9.33
N VAL A 121 -2.47 -0.02 9.60
CA VAL A 121 -1.35 0.55 8.85
C VAL A 121 -0.01 0.10 9.45
N ARG A 122 1.05 0.12 8.64
CA ARG A 122 2.42 -0.27 9.03
C ARG A 122 3.34 0.95 8.99
N GLU A 123 4.52 0.86 9.58
CA GLU A 123 5.50 1.97 9.59
C GLU A 123 5.74 2.56 8.18
N ALA A 124 5.85 1.70 7.17
CA ALA A 124 6.04 2.12 5.79
C ALA A 124 4.89 2.99 5.23
N PHE A 125 3.68 2.93 5.82
CA PHE A 125 2.60 3.85 5.49
C PHE A 125 2.97 5.30 5.81
N PHE A 126 3.54 5.51 6.99
CA PHE A 126 3.94 6.82 7.46
C PHE A 126 5.26 7.28 6.84
N ASP A 127 6.21 6.38 6.62
CA ASP A 127 7.48 6.72 5.96
C ASP A 127 7.30 7.20 4.52
N LEU A 128 6.21 6.76 3.88
CA LEU A 128 5.85 7.12 2.51
C LEU A 128 4.79 8.24 2.46
N ASP A 129 4.46 8.85 3.60
CA ASP A 129 3.45 9.88 3.77
C ASP A 129 2.10 9.54 3.12
N LEU A 130 1.72 8.25 3.20
CA LEU A 130 0.45 7.79 2.66
C LEU A 130 -0.71 8.29 3.52
N LYS A 131 -1.86 8.48 2.86
CA LYS A 131 -3.11 8.84 3.50
C LYS A 131 -4.23 7.94 2.99
N LEU A 132 -5.11 7.52 3.90
CA LEU A 132 -6.33 6.83 3.51
C LEU A 132 -7.29 7.87 2.93
N LYS A 133 -7.82 7.64 1.72
CA LYS A 133 -8.82 8.56 1.13
C LYS A 133 -10.15 8.56 1.89
N SER A 134 -10.45 7.44 2.57
CA SER A 134 -11.64 7.26 3.41
C SER A 134 -11.24 6.68 4.76
N CYS A 135 -12.10 6.82 5.78
CA CYS A 135 -11.89 6.23 7.09
C CYS A 135 -12.13 4.70 7.08
N TYR A 136 -11.17 3.94 6.53
CA TYR A 136 -11.24 2.48 6.55
C TYR A 136 -11.04 1.94 7.96
N LYS A 137 -11.85 0.95 8.33
CA LYS A 137 -11.71 0.19 9.57
C LYS A 137 -10.75 -0.98 9.38
N SER A 138 -10.28 -1.58 10.47
CA SER A 138 -9.52 -2.84 10.44
C SER A 138 -10.28 -3.97 9.74
N THR A 139 -11.61 -3.99 9.89
CA THR A 139 -12.51 -4.96 9.27
C THR A 139 -13.59 -4.24 8.46
N ILE A 140 -13.67 -4.56 7.19
CA ILE A 140 -14.65 -4.02 6.25
C ILE A 140 -15.74 -5.07 6.01
N TYR A 141 -16.99 -4.70 6.29
CA TYR A 141 -18.16 -5.52 5.93
C TYR A 141 -18.65 -5.09 4.55
N ASN A 142 -18.42 -5.92 3.55
CA ASN A 142 -18.81 -5.60 2.18
C ASN A 142 -20.12 -6.30 1.81
N THR A 143 -21.10 -5.52 1.35
CA THR A 143 -22.39 -6.00 0.81
C THR A 143 -22.55 -5.69 -0.67
N ASN A 144 -21.59 -4.99 -1.27
CA ASN A 144 -21.62 -4.61 -2.68
C ASN A 144 -20.87 -5.66 -3.52
N PRO A 145 -21.24 -5.86 -4.80
CA PRO A 145 -20.51 -6.78 -5.69
C PRO A 145 -19.03 -6.44 -5.85
N GLU A 146 -18.67 -5.17 -5.69
CA GLU A 146 -17.31 -4.66 -5.78
C GLU A 146 -17.00 -3.75 -4.59
N LEU A 147 -15.80 -3.89 -4.03
CA LEU A 147 -15.27 -3.04 -2.97
C LEU A 147 -14.18 -2.13 -3.53
N ASN A 148 -14.35 -0.82 -3.33
CA ASN A 148 -13.44 0.21 -3.82
C ASN A 148 -12.71 0.90 -2.67
N MET A 149 -11.38 0.98 -2.78
CA MET A 149 -10.49 1.61 -1.83
C MET A 149 -9.46 2.50 -2.53
N SER A 150 -8.99 3.54 -1.85
CA SER A 150 -7.97 4.42 -2.39
C SER A 150 -7.01 4.91 -1.32
N LEU A 151 -5.73 4.98 -1.66
CA LEU A 151 -4.71 5.66 -0.88
C LEU A 151 -4.20 6.88 -1.67
N ILE A 152 -3.81 7.92 -0.95
CA ILE A 152 -3.19 9.13 -1.50
C ILE A 152 -1.74 9.17 -1.03
N TYR A 153 -0.84 9.65 -1.88
CA TYR A 153 0.58 9.85 -1.59
C TYR A 153 0.99 11.29 -1.96
N PRO A 154 2.13 11.81 -1.46
CA PRO A 154 2.54 13.18 -1.72
C PRO A 154 2.81 13.46 -3.20
N GLU A 155 2.65 14.72 -3.60
CA GLU A 155 3.02 15.19 -4.94
C GLU A 155 4.52 14.95 -5.20
N GLY A 156 4.87 14.57 -6.43
CA GLY A 156 6.23 14.15 -6.78
C GLY A 156 6.63 12.76 -6.28
N GLY A 157 5.76 12.08 -5.52
CA GLY A 157 6.00 10.71 -5.05
C GLY A 157 6.12 9.71 -6.20
N CYS A 158 7.28 9.07 -6.32
CA CYS A 158 7.55 8.01 -7.29
C CYS A 158 7.37 6.63 -6.65
N LEU A 159 6.11 6.22 -6.44
CA LEU A 159 5.77 4.97 -5.77
C LEU A 159 5.20 3.92 -6.73
N LYS A 160 5.62 2.67 -6.52
CA LYS A 160 4.97 1.48 -7.07
C LYS A 160 4.11 0.82 -6.00
N PHE A 161 3.03 0.18 -6.42
CA PHE A 161 2.07 -0.48 -5.56
C PHE A 161 1.78 -1.89 -6.05
N LYS A 162 1.55 -2.80 -5.11
CA LYS A 162 0.95 -4.11 -5.38
C LYS A 162 -0.03 -4.45 -4.28
N CYS A 163 -1.01 -5.28 -4.60
CA CYS A 163 -1.89 -5.83 -3.60
C CYS A 163 -1.92 -7.35 -3.67
N GLU A 164 -2.16 -7.97 -2.52
CA GLU A 164 -2.27 -9.40 -2.36
C GLU A 164 -3.56 -9.68 -1.59
N LEU A 165 -4.53 -10.29 -2.28
CA LEU A 165 -5.75 -10.80 -1.68
C LEU A 165 -5.53 -12.24 -1.23
N GLN A 166 -5.83 -12.51 0.03
CA GLN A 166 -5.80 -13.84 0.64
C GLN A 166 -7.22 -14.20 1.09
N VAL A 167 -7.55 -15.49 1.04
CA VAL A 167 -8.82 -16.04 1.54
C VAL A 167 -8.50 -17.06 2.62
N ASP A 168 -9.32 -17.11 3.68
CA ASP A 168 -9.11 -18.06 4.78
C ASP A 168 -9.30 -19.52 4.30
N ASP A 169 -10.09 -19.73 3.24
CA ASP A 169 -10.30 -21.00 2.57
C ASP A 169 -9.25 -21.26 1.47
N ASN A 170 -8.35 -22.22 1.72
CA ASN A 170 -7.28 -22.62 0.80
C ASN A 170 -7.78 -23.26 -0.52
N SER A 171 -9.09 -23.34 -0.78
CA SER A 171 -9.65 -23.86 -2.03
C SER A 171 -9.29 -23.02 -3.27
N ILE A 172 -8.97 -21.73 -3.10
CA ILE A 172 -8.66 -20.81 -4.21
C ILE A 172 -7.16 -20.49 -4.22
N THR A 173 -6.50 -20.76 -5.35
CA THR A 173 -5.07 -20.47 -5.50
C THR A 173 -4.78 -18.97 -5.54
N ALA A 174 -3.62 -18.56 -5.03
CA ALA A 174 -3.16 -17.18 -5.10
C ALA A 174 -3.11 -16.62 -6.53
N LYS A 175 -2.78 -17.47 -7.52
CA LYS A 175 -2.84 -17.07 -8.94
C LYS A 175 -4.26 -16.69 -9.35
N ARG A 176 -5.27 -17.47 -8.95
CA ARG A 176 -6.67 -17.17 -9.26
C ARG A 176 -7.18 -15.96 -8.49
N LEU A 177 -6.70 -15.70 -7.27
CA LEU A 177 -7.08 -14.49 -6.52
C LEU A 177 -6.62 -13.19 -7.20
N ARG A 178 -5.53 -13.23 -7.97
CA ARG A 178 -5.05 -12.06 -8.73
C ARG A 178 -6.06 -11.55 -9.76
N THR A 179 -6.97 -12.39 -10.27
CA THR A 179 -8.00 -11.96 -11.21
C THR A 179 -9.21 -11.30 -10.51
N TYR A 180 -9.21 -11.21 -9.18
CA TYR A 180 -10.23 -10.50 -8.41
C TYR A 180 -9.78 -9.12 -7.92
N GLN A 181 -8.56 -8.71 -8.27
CA GLN A 181 -7.97 -7.43 -7.89
C GLN A 181 -7.67 -6.57 -9.10
N PHE A 182 -8.14 -5.34 -9.06
CA PHE A 182 -7.75 -4.27 -9.98
C PHE A 182 -7.06 -3.19 -9.17
N LEU A 183 -5.76 -3.05 -9.36
CA LEU A 183 -4.97 -2.00 -8.75
C LEU A 183 -4.47 -1.05 -9.82
N GLU A 184 -4.69 0.24 -9.65
CA GLU A 184 -4.26 1.27 -10.58
C GLU A 184 -3.61 2.43 -9.82
N ASN A 185 -2.45 2.86 -10.29
CA ASN A 185 -1.77 4.05 -9.82
C ASN A 185 -2.10 5.26 -10.70
N VAL A 186 -3.00 6.12 -10.22
CA VAL A 186 -3.42 7.35 -10.92
C VAL A 186 -2.44 8.48 -10.62
N LEU A 187 -1.37 8.56 -11.41
CA LEU A 187 -0.24 9.48 -11.20
C LEU A 187 -0.67 10.95 -11.11
N ILE A 188 -1.58 11.42 -11.98
CA ILE A 188 -2.07 12.80 -12.00
C ILE A 188 -2.85 13.20 -10.74
N LYS A 189 -3.34 12.22 -9.96
CA LYS A 189 -4.06 12.44 -8.71
C LYS A 189 -3.24 12.06 -7.47
N ASN A 190 -2.00 11.61 -7.67
CA ASN A 190 -1.14 11.05 -6.63
C ASN A 190 -1.89 10.05 -5.76
N SER A 191 -2.63 9.14 -6.40
CA SER A 191 -3.49 8.19 -5.71
C SER A 191 -3.43 6.81 -6.32
N VAL A 192 -3.44 5.78 -5.49
CA VAL A 192 -3.65 4.40 -5.92
C VAL A 192 -5.09 3.99 -5.61
N ASN A 193 -5.77 3.43 -6.60
CA ASN A 193 -7.11 2.89 -6.49
C ASN A 193 -7.06 1.36 -6.54
N ILE A 194 -7.79 0.72 -5.63
CA ILE A 194 -7.89 -0.72 -5.48
C ILE A 194 -9.36 -1.08 -5.56
N ARG A 195 -9.72 -1.91 -6.53
CA ARG A 195 -11.06 -2.46 -6.68
C ARG A 195 -10.99 -3.97 -6.52
N LEU A 196 -11.83 -4.49 -5.66
CA LEU A 196 -11.88 -5.90 -5.33
C LEU A 196 -13.25 -6.47 -5.71
N ARG A 197 -13.21 -7.56 -6.46
CA ARG A 197 -14.35 -8.48 -6.63
C ARG A 197 -14.09 -9.69 -5.74
N PHE A 198 -15.10 -10.52 -5.51
CA PHE A 198 -14.94 -11.68 -4.62
C PHE A 198 -15.51 -12.95 -5.26
N PRO A 199 -14.80 -14.08 -5.17
CA PRO A 199 -15.25 -15.35 -5.73
C PRO A 199 -16.54 -15.87 -5.07
N ASN A 200 -16.68 -15.61 -3.78
CA ASN A 200 -17.78 -16.06 -2.93
C ASN A 200 -17.94 -15.14 -1.72
N LYS A 201 -19.00 -15.38 -0.94
CA LYS A 201 -19.09 -14.86 0.42
C LYS A 201 -18.02 -15.52 1.27
N GLY A 202 -17.42 -14.74 2.16
CA GLY A 202 -16.35 -15.26 3.00
C GLY A 202 -15.50 -14.19 3.65
N HIS A 203 -14.38 -14.65 4.21
CA HIS A 203 -13.40 -13.84 4.90
C HIS A 203 -12.14 -13.76 4.04
N PHE A 204 -11.70 -12.52 3.81
CA PHE A 204 -10.54 -12.21 3.00
C PHE A 204 -9.62 -11.27 3.77
N THR A 205 -8.33 -11.32 3.46
CA THR A 205 -7.34 -10.36 3.94
C THR A 205 -6.71 -9.69 2.74
N LEU A 206 -6.78 -8.35 2.69
CA LEU A 206 -6.06 -7.57 1.71
C LEU A 206 -4.78 -7.04 2.34
N ASN A 207 -3.65 -7.30 1.69
CA ASN A 207 -2.38 -6.62 1.97
C ASN A 207 -2.03 -5.69 0.82
N VAL A 208 -1.71 -4.44 1.14
CA VAL A 208 -1.25 -3.43 0.18
C VAL A 208 0.21 -3.14 0.47
N PHE A 209 1.02 -3.23 -0.56
CA PHE A 209 2.44 -2.93 -0.49
C PHE A 209 2.77 -1.73 -1.34
N ALA A 210 3.74 -0.96 -0.89
CA ALA A 210 4.32 0.13 -1.64
C ALA A 210 5.84 -0.01 -1.69
N MET A 211 6.44 0.58 -2.72
CA MET A 211 7.87 0.57 -2.94
C MET A 211 8.30 1.88 -3.59
N GLU A 212 9.29 2.54 -3.00
CA GLU A 212 10.06 3.59 -3.66
C GLU A 212 11.10 2.96 -4.60
N GLU A 213 11.53 3.72 -5.59
CA GLU A 213 12.57 3.29 -6.51
C GLU A 213 13.81 2.70 -5.81
N ASN A 214 14.26 1.54 -6.29
CA ASN A 214 15.42 0.80 -5.80
C ASN A 214 15.36 0.38 -4.31
N LYS A 215 14.18 0.44 -3.68
CA LYS A 215 13.94 -0.09 -2.35
C LYS A 215 13.21 -1.43 -2.42
N ARG A 216 13.02 -2.06 -1.25
CA ARG A 216 12.22 -3.28 -1.10
C ARG A 216 10.73 -2.95 -0.99
N TRP A 217 9.87 -3.87 -1.42
CA TRP A 217 8.45 -3.84 -1.11
C TRP A 217 8.22 -3.84 0.39
N ARG A 218 7.34 -2.95 0.87
CA ARG A 218 6.93 -2.89 2.27
C ARG A 218 5.42 -2.91 2.35
N ASN A 219 4.87 -3.72 3.27
CA ASN A 219 3.44 -3.68 3.55
C ASN A 219 3.14 -2.33 4.20
N VAL A 220 2.16 -1.61 3.67
CA VAL A 220 1.72 -0.31 4.17
C VAL A 220 0.34 -0.38 4.83
N PHE A 221 -0.52 -1.27 4.38
CA PHE A 221 -1.90 -1.35 4.85
C PHE A 221 -2.43 -2.77 4.72
N THR A 222 -3.02 -3.27 5.80
CA THR A 222 -3.72 -4.55 5.83
C THR A 222 -5.14 -4.34 6.32
N THR A 223 -6.11 -5.02 5.71
CA THR A 223 -7.50 -5.00 6.20
C THR A 223 -8.13 -6.38 6.05
N ARG A 224 -8.96 -6.75 7.02
CA ARG A 224 -9.86 -7.90 6.89
C ARG A 224 -11.12 -7.46 6.17
N ILE A 225 -11.63 -8.30 5.29
CA ILE A 225 -12.83 -8.06 4.53
C ILE A 225 -13.77 -9.23 4.77
N ILE A 226 -14.99 -8.92 5.19
CA ILE A 226 -16.08 -9.88 5.34
C ILE A 226 -17.05 -9.61 4.19
N ASN A 227 -16.91 -10.38 3.12
CA ASN A 227 -17.76 -10.26 1.94
C ASN A 227 -19.07 -11.03 2.16
N LYS A 228 -20.19 -10.31 2.08
CA LYS A 228 -21.55 -10.84 2.13
C LYS A 228 -22.27 -10.72 0.79
N ALA A 229 -21.68 -10.05 -0.19
CA ALA A 229 -22.25 -9.94 -1.53
C ALA A 229 -22.16 -11.28 -2.26
N GLU A 230 -23.19 -11.59 -3.05
CA GLU A 230 -23.12 -12.70 -4.00
C GLU A 230 -22.16 -12.37 -5.14
N ASN A 231 -21.47 -13.39 -5.64
CA ASN A 231 -20.61 -13.21 -6.79
C ASN A 231 -21.47 -13.01 -8.05
N THR A 232 -21.52 -11.77 -8.52
CA THR A 232 -22.31 -11.35 -9.68
C THR A 232 -21.47 -10.68 -10.75
N GLN A 233 -20.16 -10.50 -10.50
CA GLN A 233 -19.24 -9.81 -11.40
C GLN A 233 -18.26 -10.80 -12.01
N GLU A 234 -17.89 -10.59 -13.26
CA GLU A 234 -16.84 -11.38 -13.90
C GLU A 234 -15.47 -11.10 -13.25
N VAL A 235 -14.51 -12.01 -13.41
CA VAL A 235 -13.13 -11.76 -12.98
C VAL A 235 -12.47 -10.76 -13.93
N TYR A 236 -11.52 -9.98 -13.41
CA TYR A 236 -10.65 -9.17 -14.26
C TYR A 236 -9.76 -10.07 -15.12
N PRO A 237 -9.37 -9.62 -16.33
CA PRO A 237 -8.40 -10.34 -17.16
C PRO A 237 -7.05 -10.52 -16.44
N GLU A 238 -6.25 -11.52 -16.84
CA GLU A 238 -4.91 -11.69 -16.29
C GLU A 238 -4.05 -10.47 -16.62
N ASN A 239 -3.56 -9.78 -15.59
CA ASN A 239 -2.59 -8.70 -15.74
C ASN A 239 -1.18 -9.25 -15.48
N PRO A 240 -0.28 -9.26 -16.50
CA PRO A 240 1.11 -9.62 -16.29
C PRO A 240 1.87 -8.58 -15.45
N ARG A 241 1.34 -7.36 -15.29
CA ARG A 241 1.82 -6.34 -14.34
C ARG A 241 1.00 -6.42 -13.04
N ASP A 242 1.58 -5.95 -11.94
CA ASP A 242 0.84 -5.80 -10.67
C ASP A 242 -0.06 -4.54 -10.66
N GLU A 243 0.09 -3.65 -11.64
CA GLU A 243 -0.64 -2.38 -11.79
C GLU A 243 -1.31 -2.28 -13.17
N TRP A 244 -2.51 -1.72 -13.20
CA TRP A 244 -3.25 -1.35 -14.40
C TRP A 244 -3.01 0.12 -14.76
N GLY A 245 -3.14 0.43 -16.05
CA GLY A 245 -2.98 1.79 -16.56
C GLY A 245 -1.53 2.22 -16.80
N PRO A 246 -1.32 3.49 -17.20
CA PRO A 246 0.00 4.04 -17.44
C PRO A 246 0.74 4.19 -16.09
N GLY A 247 1.71 3.32 -15.86
CA GLY A 247 2.47 3.32 -14.61
C GLY A 247 3.68 4.24 -14.64
N ILE A 248 4.38 4.25 -13.51
CA ILE A 248 5.63 5.00 -13.32
C ILE A 248 6.76 4.54 -14.25
N ASP A 249 6.73 3.27 -14.67
CA ASP A 249 7.62 2.68 -15.65
C ASP A 249 7.47 3.34 -17.03
N ALA A 250 6.23 3.57 -17.48
CA ALA A 250 5.96 4.27 -18.73
C ALA A 250 6.51 5.70 -18.69
N MET A 251 6.26 6.44 -17.61
CA MET A 251 6.79 7.79 -17.42
C MET A 251 8.32 7.84 -17.50
N LYS A 252 9.00 6.89 -16.86
CA LYS A 252 10.46 6.79 -16.85
C LYS A 252 11.06 6.51 -18.23
N MET A 253 10.31 5.82 -19.08
CA MET A 253 10.71 5.59 -20.47
C MET A 253 10.46 6.81 -21.37
N GLY A 254 9.84 7.89 -20.84
CA GLY A 254 9.45 9.06 -21.61
C GLY A 254 8.08 8.94 -22.26
N PHE A 255 7.24 7.98 -21.82
CA PHE A 255 5.83 7.88 -22.21
C PHE A 255 4.96 8.59 -21.18
N VAL A 256 4.61 9.84 -21.45
CA VAL A 256 3.74 10.63 -20.58
C VAL A 256 2.29 10.52 -21.06
N PRO A 257 1.38 9.85 -20.31
CA PRO A 257 -0.02 9.71 -20.73
C PRO A 257 -0.71 11.07 -20.76
N LYS A 258 -1.44 11.35 -21.85
CA LYS A 258 -2.28 12.54 -22.01
C LYS A 258 -3.77 12.23 -21.84
N SER A 259 -4.21 11.09 -22.34
CA SER A 259 -5.58 10.60 -22.16
C SER A 259 -5.71 9.19 -22.74
N PRO A 260 -6.48 8.27 -22.13
CA PRO A 260 -6.99 8.34 -20.77
C PRO A 260 -5.88 8.10 -19.74
N HIS A 261 -6.10 8.59 -18.52
CA HIS A 261 -5.19 8.39 -17.39
C HIS A 261 -5.57 7.16 -16.54
N SER A 262 -6.52 6.35 -17.02
CA SER A 262 -6.99 5.14 -16.35
C SER A 262 -6.73 3.89 -17.20
N GLY A 263 -6.48 2.77 -16.54
CA GLY A 263 -6.31 1.43 -17.07
C GLY A 263 -7.64 0.74 -17.38
N GLU A 264 -8.76 1.32 -16.94
CA GLU A 264 -10.09 0.94 -17.42
C GLU A 264 -10.68 2.09 -18.25
N ILE A 265 -11.18 1.75 -19.43
CA ILE A 265 -11.74 2.72 -20.38
C ILE A 265 -13.12 2.21 -20.79
N CYS A 266 -14.17 2.95 -20.43
CA CYS A 266 -15.52 2.64 -20.86
C CYS A 266 -15.79 3.31 -22.23
N VAL A 267 -16.22 2.52 -23.21
CA VAL A 267 -16.37 2.96 -24.60
C VAL A 267 -17.79 2.72 -25.06
N ARG A 268 -18.40 3.73 -25.71
CA ARG A 268 -19.75 3.64 -26.27
C ARG A 268 -19.77 3.37 -27.77
N THR A 269 -18.74 3.82 -28.48
CA THR A 269 -18.68 3.88 -29.95
C THR A 269 -17.74 2.85 -30.57
N GLY A 270 -17.18 1.95 -29.78
CA GLY A 270 -16.16 0.97 -30.23
C GLY A 270 -14.77 1.56 -30.45
N VAL A 271 -14.65 2.85 -30.74
CA VAL A 271 -13.35 3.49 -30.99
C VAL A 271 -12.78 4.15 -29.73
N ILE A 272 -11.52 3.83 -29.40
CA ILE A 272 -10.74 4.44 -28.32
C ILE A 272 -9.59 5.24 -28.91
N GLN A 273 -9.32 6.42 -28.32
CA GLN A 273 -8.09 7.16 -28.56
C GLN A 273 -7.26 7.19 -27.29
N ILE A 274 -6.05 6.64 -27.37
CA ILE A 274 -5.06 6.65 -26.29
C ILE A 274 -3.90 7.52 -26.75
N VAL A 275 -3.67 8.63 -26.06
CA VAL A 275 -2.70 9.66 -26.40
C VAL A 275 -1.59 9.69 -25.35
N PHE A 276 -0.35 9.65 -25.82
CA PHE A 276 0.85 9.82 -25.01
C PHE A 276 1.73 10.90 -25.62
N ARG A 277 2.46 11.64 -24.79
CA ARG A 277 3.61 12.42 -25.24
C ARG A 277 4.86 11.55 -25.15
N CYS A 278 5.62 11.49 -26.24
CA CYS A 278 6.95 10.91 -26.21
C CYS A 278 7.98 12.01 -25.94
N GLU A 279 8.71 11.94 -24.84
CA GLU A 279 9.80 12.88 -24.55
C GLU A 279 11.11 12.47 -25.22
N THR A 280 11.22 11.20 -25.62
CA THR A 280 12.37 10.62 -26.31
C THR A 280 11.95 9.97 -27.62
N SER A 281 12.92 9.69 -28.50
CA SER A 281 12.67 8.95 -29.73
C SER A 281 12.47 7.47 -29.39
N LEU A 282 11.20 7.04 -29.32
CA LEU A 282 10.82 5.69 -28.92
C LEU A 282 10.19 4.92 -30.09
N HIS A 283 10.65 3.68 -30.27
CA HIS A 283 9.93 2.67 -31.02
C HIS A 283 9.09 1.86 -30.04
N PHE A 284 7.81 1.65 -30.34
CA PHE A 284 6.91 0.89 -29.47
C PHE A 284 6.14 -0.14 -30.27
N SER A 285 5.71 -1.18 -29.57
CA SER A 285 4.79 -2.18 -30.09
C SER A 285 3.60 -2.28 -29.14
N HIS A 286 2.44 -2.62 -29.67
CA HIS A 286 1.24 -2.81 -28.88
C HIS A 286 0.67 -4.21 -29.10
N SER A 287 -0.06 -4.71 -28.12
CA SER A 287 -0.87 -5.93 -28.27
C SER A 287 -2.18 -5.76 -27.50
N LEU A 288 -3.28 -6.09 -28.18
CA LEU A 288 -4.61 -6.13 -27.58
C LEU A 288 -4.96 -7.57 -27.23
N LEU A 289 -5.46 -7.78 -26.02
CA LEU A 289 -5.84 -9.09 -25.49
C LEU A 289 -7.35 -9.10 -25.20
N ARG A 290 -8.02 -10.24 -25.45
CA ARG A 290 -9.40 -10.50 -25.01
C ARG A 290 -9.41 -11.71 -24.12
N CYS A 291 -9.82 -11.54 -22.86
CA CYS A 291 -9.89 -12.62 -21.87
C CYS A 291 -8.66 -13.54 -21.98
N ASP A 292 -7.48 -12.94 -22.01
CA ASP A 292 -6.16 -13.60 -22.07
C ASP A 292 -5.85 -14.38 -23.37
N THR A 293 -6.75 -14.34 -24.35
CA THR A 293 -6.46 -14.79 -25.72
C THR A 293 -5.88 -13.62 -26.50
N ARG A 294 -4.65 -13.78 -27.01
CA ARG A 294 -4.08 -12.85 -27.97
C ARG A 294 -4.96 -12.88 -29.21
N ILE A 295 -5.62 -11.78 -29.48
CA ILE A 295 -6.47 -11.67 -30.66
C ILE A 295 -5.55 -11.32 -31.82
N ASP A 296 -5.75 -11.98 -32.95
CA ASP A 296 -4.91 -11.80 -34.13
C ASP A 296 -4.83 -10.31 -34.50
N ARG A 297 -3.64 -9.84 -34.88
CA ARG A 297 -3.33 -8.42 -35.18
C ARG A 297 -4.26 -7.81 -36.23
N ASN A 298 -4.93 -8.65 -37.01
CA ASN A 298 -5.84 -8.26 -38.08
C ASN A 298 -7.30 -8.05 -37.63
N SER A 299 -7.66 -8.40 -36.39
CA SER A 299 -9.05 -8.31 -35.90
C SER A 299 -9.46 -6.93 -35.38
N PHE A 300 -8.48 -6.11 -34.98
CA PHE A 300 -8.70 -4.73 -34.53
C PHE A 300 -7.71 -3.81 -35.23
N LYS A 301 -8.21 -2.70 -35.79
CA LYS A 301 -7.36 -1.71 -36.45
C LYS A 301 -6.80 -0.79 -35.38
N VAL A 302 -5.58 -1.08 -34.93
CA VAL A 302 -4.81 -0.11 -34.15
C VAL A 302 -3.98 0.72 -35.11
N SER A 303 -4.28 2.01 -35.19
CA SER A 303 -3.46 2.96 -35.95
C SER A 303 -2.74 3.90 -34.99
N ALA A 304 -1.48 4.20 -35.28
CA ALA A 304 -0.68 5.13 -34.52
C ALA A 304 -0.42 6.38 -35.36
N LEU A 305 -0.79 7.54 -34.83
CA LEU A 305 -0.55 8.84 -35.45
C LEU A 305 0.41 9.60 -34.55
N ARG A 306 1.50 10.14 -35.12
CA ARG A 306 2.42 11.04 -34.42
C ARG A 306 2.22 12.45 -34.97
N ASP A 307 2.04 13.42 -34.08
CA ASP A 307 1.89 14.83 -34.45
C ASP A 307 3.22 15.60 -34.38
N THR A 308 3.17 16.89 -34.69
CA THR A 308 4.34 17.79 -34.64
C THR A 308 4.85 18.08 -33.23
N ASN A 309 4.05 17.81 -32.19
CA ASN A 309 4.40 18.00 -30.79
C ASN A 309 4.99 16.71 -30.17
N ASN A 310 5.28 15.70 -31.00
CA ASN A 310 5.71 14.37 -30.59
C ASN A 310 4.68 13.61 -29.74
N ASP A 311 3.41 14.01 -29.82
CA ASP A 311 2.29 13.30 -29.21
C ASP A 311 1.89 12.15 -30.16
N VAL A 312 1.73 10.96 -29.58
CA VAL A 312 1.34 9.72 -30.25
C VAL A 312 -0.07 9.37 -29.85
N THR A 313 -0.97 9.34 -30.83
CA THR A 313 -2.35 8.88 -30.68
C THR A 313 -2.49 7.47 -31.22
N LEU A 314 -2.80 6.52 -30.35
CA LEU A 314 -3.23 5.18 -30.69
C LEU A 314 -4.74 5.17 -30.82
N ILE A 315 -5.24 4.95 -32.03
CA ILE A 315 -6.66 4.76 -32.29
C ILE A 315 -6.90 3.26 -32.31
N VAL A 316 -7.66 2.77 -31.33
CA VAL A 316 -8.04 1.36 -31.20
C VAL A 316 -9.52 1.26 -31.58
N ASP A 317 -9.81 0.68 -32.74
CA ASP A 317 -11.18 0.37 -33.16
C ASP A 317 -11.56 -1.02 -32.66
N ILE A 318 -12.54 -1.09 -31.75
CA ILE A 318 -13.06 -2.29 -31.10
C ILE A 318 -14.49 -2.58 -31.58
N ASP A 319 -14.72 -3.77 -32.15
CA ASP A 319 -16.05 -4.24 -32.53
C ASP A 319 -17.04 -4.13 -31.35
N THR A 320 -18.09 -3.33 -31.55
CA THR A 320 -19.03 -2.76 -30.57
C THR A 320 -19.90 -3.76 -29.77
N LYS A 321 -19.63 -5.07 -29.84
CA LYS A 321 -20.33 -6.03 -28.98
C LYS A 321 -19.87 -5.80 -27.52
N PRO A 322 -20.79 -5.70 -26.55
CA PRO A 322 -20.43 -5.40 -25.15
C PRO A 322 -19.50 -6.49 -24.60
N ARG A 323 -18.22 -6.16 -24.41
CA ARG A 323 -17.14 -7.09 -24.01
C ARG A 323 -16.03 -6.34 -23.28
N GLU A 324 -15.33 -7.04 -22.38
CA GLU A 324 -14.14 -6.54 -21.68
C GLU A 324 -12.86 -6.81 -22.51
N TYR A 325 -11.96 -5.81 -22.57
CA TYR A 325 -10.69 -5.88 -23.31
C TYR A 325 -9.56 -5.34 -22.44
N SER A 326 -8.34 -5.86 -22.64
CA SER A 326 -7.14 -5.36 -21.96
C SER A 326 -6.07 -4.97 -22.97
N PHE A 327 -5.46 -3.81 -22.74
CA PHE A 327 -4.46 -3.24 -23.62
C PHE A 327 -3.11 -3.19 -22.92
N CYS A 328 -2.09 -3.81 -23.53
CA CYS A 328 -0.72 -3.82 -23.03
C CYS A 328 0.21 -3.15 -24.05
N ASN A 329 0.93 -2.13 -23.61
CA ASN A 329 2.05 -1.53 -24.34
C ASN A 329 3.37 -2.10 -23.81
N TYR A 330 4.28 -2.46 -24.71
CA TYR A 330 5.62 -2.98 -24.41
C TYR A 330 6.69 -2.14 -25.08
#